data_AF-A0AAU4ZCB7-F1
#
_entry.id   AF-A0AAU4ZCB7-F1
#
_cell.length_a   1.000
_cell.length_b   1.000
_cell.length_c   1.000
_cell.angle_alpha   90.00
_cell.angle_beta   90.00
_cell.angle_gamma   90.00
#
_symmetry.space_group_name_H-M   'P 1'
#
loop_
_entity.id
_entity.type
_entity.pdbx_description
1 polymer ?
#
loop_
_entity_poly.entity_id
_entity_poly.type
_entity_poly.pdbx_seq_one_letter_code
_entity_poly.pdbx_strand_id
1 'polypeptide(L)'
;MCIRIRFAETGSVPIFDPATQTIALPLGLDRARAYVAARAVLAELAVPQGPFGAVCYCGEQLDLTPRIPFQRTSDKAVAHGA
;
A
#
# COMPACT_ATOMS: atom_id res chain seq x y z
N MET A 1 3.97 -15.07 5.64
CA MET A 1 3.91 -13.60 5.62
C MET A 1 3.36 -13.17 4.27
N CYS A 2 2.77 -11.98 4.16
CA CYS A 2 2.12 -11.51 2.95
C CYS A 2 2.71 -10.14 2.59
N ILE A 3 2.83 -9.86 1.29
CA ILE A 3 3.36 -8.58 0.80
C ILE A 3 2.44 -7.45 1.25
N ARG A 4 3.04 -6.34 1.68
CA ARG A 4 2.33 -5.13 2.12
C ARG A 4 2.51 -4.02 1.11
N ILE A 5 1.52 -3.14 1.04
CA ILE A 5 1.59 -1.91 0.25
C ILE A 5 1.79 -0.72 1.18
N ARG A 6 2.73 0.15 0.81
CA ARG A 6 2.90 1.46 1.43
C ARG A 6 2.92 2.51 0.33
N PHE A 7 2.19 3.61 0.53
CA PHE A 7 2.29 4.76 -0.35
C PHE A 7 3.37 5.72 0.18
N ALA A 8 4.27 6.17 -0.70
CA ALA A 8 5.40 7.02 -0.36
C ALA A 8 5.75 7.96 -1.51
N GLU A 9 6.51 9.02 -1.23
CA GLU A 9 7.04 9.90 -2.27
C GLU A 9 8.04 9.14 -3.15
N THR A 10 8.05 9.47 -4.44
CA THR A 10 8.94 8.79 -5.40
C THR A 10 10.39 9.05 -5.04
N GLY A 11 11.19 7.99 -4.90
CA GLY A 11 12.60 8.07 -4.53
C GLY A 11 12.88 8.20 -3.02
N SER A 12 11.85 8.31 -2.17
CA SER A 12 12.05 8.40 -0.71
C SER A 12 12.40 7.05 -0.06
N VAL A 13 12.02 5.94 -0.69
CA VAL A 13 12.25 4.57 -0.22
C VAL A 13 12.50 3.64 -1.40
N PRO A 14 13.15 2.47 -1.20
CA PRO A 14 13.23 1.43 -2.22
C PRO A 14 11.84 0.96 -2.66
N ILE A 15 11.71 0.57 -3.92
CA ILE A 15 10.45 0.06 -4.49
C ILE A 15 9.97 -1.20 -3.76
N PHE A 16 10.90 -2.05 -3.34
CA PHE A 16 10.61 -3.24 -2.54
C PHE A 16 11.60 -3.34 -1.37
N ASP A 17 11.07 -3.53 -0.17
CA ASP A 17 11.84 -3.84 1.03
C ASP A 17 11.66 -5.33 1.40
N PRO A 18 12.70 -6.17 1.22
CA PRO A 18 12.62 -7.60 1.52
C PRO A 18 12.54 -7.90 3.01
N ALA A 19 13.03 -7.00 3.88
CA ALA A 19 13.01 -7.21 5.33
C ALA A 19 11.60 -7.09 5.89
N THR A 20 10.80 -6.15 5.37
CA THR A 20 9.40 -5.94 5.79
C THR A 20 8.37 -6.52 4.83
N GLN A 21 8.82 -7.03 3.67
CA GLN A 21 8.01 -7.48 2.54
C GLN A 21 7.06 -6.38 2.04
N THR A 22 7.55 -5.14 1.94
CA THR A 22 6.74 -3.98 1.59
C THR A 22 7.06 -3.49 0.19
N ILE A 23 6.04 -3.33 -0.65
CA ILE A 23 6.13 -2.62 -1.93
C ILE A 23 5.75 -1.16 -1.67
N ALA A 24 6.63 -0.25 -2.07
CA ALA A 24 6.38 1.18 -2.04
C ALA A 24 5.79 1.65 -3.38
N LEU A 25 4.61 2.27 -3.32
CA LEU A 25 3.95 2.88 -4.46
C LEU A 25 3.94 4.41 -4.34
N PRO A 26 4.04 5.15 -5.47
CA PRO A 26 3.91 6.60 -5.46
C PRO A 26 2.59 7.10 -4.87
N LEU A 27 2.66 8.20 -4.10
CA LEU A 27 1.48 8.96 -3.68
C LEU A 27 0.71 9.51 -4.90
N GLY A 28 -0.61 9.64 -4.77
CA GLY A 28 -1.47 10.24 -5.81
C GLY A 28 -1.84 9.29 -6.96
N LEU A 29 -1.43 8.02 -6.91
CA LEU A 29 -1.94 7.02 -7.85
C LEU A 29 -3.42 6.75 -7.58
N ASP A 30 -4.22 6.79 -8.64
CA ASP A 30 -5.56 6.21 -8.60
C ASP A 30 -5.48 4.68 -8.42
N ARG A 31 -6.60 4.08 -8.04
CA ARG A 31 -6.68 2.65 -7.72
C ARG A 31 -6.22 1.78 -8.90
N ALA A 32 -6.59 2.12 -10.14
CA ALA A 32 -6.24 1.33 -11.31
C ALA A 32 -4.73 1.35 -11.57
N ARG A 33 -4.11 2.54 -11.48
CA ARG A 33 -2.66 2.70 -11.64
C ARG A 33 -1.89 2.05 -10.48
N ALA A 34 -2.42 2.05 -9.26
CA ALA A 34 -1.84 1.33 -8.13
C ALA A 34 -1.78 -0.19 -8.39
N TYR A 35 -2.84 -0.79 -8.95
CA TYR A 35 -2.80 -2.20 -9.37
C TYR A 35 -1.77 -2.46 -10.46
N VAL A 36 -1.67 -1.61 -11.48
CA VAL A 36 -0.67 -1.75 -12.55
C VAL A 36 0.75 -1.69 -11.98
N ALA A 37 1.04 -0.71 -11.14
CA ALA A 37 2.36 -0.53 -10.53
C ALA A 37 2.71 -1.71 -9.61
N ALA A 38 1.78 -2.15 -8.75
CA ALA A 38 2.00 -3.30 -7.88
C ALA A 38 2.27 -4.58 -8.69
N ARG A 39 1.50 -4.81 -9.77
CA ARG A 39 1.72 -5.97 -10.66
C ARG A 39 3.07 -5.93 -11.35
N ALA A 40 3.53 -4.76 -11.79
CA ALA A 40 4.85 -4.62 -12.39
C ALA A 40 5.95 -5.03 -11.40
N VAL A 41 5.89 -4.55 -10.15
CA VAL A 41 6.84 -4.92 -9.11
C VAL A 41 6.78 -6.43 -8.81
N LEU A 42 5.58 -7.01 -8.72
CA LEU A 42 5.40 -8.44 -8.47
C LEU A 42 5.93 -9.31 -9.61
N ALA A 43 5.81 -8.85 -10.86
CA ALA A 43 6.36 -9.53 -12.02
C ALA A 43 7.89 -9.57 -11.97
N GLU A 44 8.54 -8.47 -11.58
CA GLU A 44 10.00 -8.41 -11.36
C GLU A 44 10.46 -9.33 -10.21
N LEU A 45 9.60 -9.55 -9.21
CA LEU A 45 9.82 -10.52 -8.14
C LEU A 45 9.50 -11.97 -8.54
N ALA A 46 9.25 -12.24 -9.82
CA ALA A 46 8.84 -13.54 -10.36
C ALA A 46 7.58 -14.11 -9.68
N VAL A 47 6.66 -13.25 -9.23
CA VAL A 47 5.34 -13.63 -8.70
C VAL A 47 4.31 -13.49 -9.82
N PRO A 48 3.84 -14.59 -10.44
CA PRO A 48 2.89 -14.54 -11.55
C PRO A 48 1.62 -13.78 -11.16
N GLN A 49 1.16 -12.87 -12.02
CA GLN A 49 -0.05 -12.08 -11.80
C GLN A 49 -1.10 -12.41 -12.85
N GLY A 50 -2.33 -12.67 -12.41
CA GLY A 50 -3.47 -12.83 -13.30
C GLY A 50 -3.86 -11.52 -14.01
N PRO A 51 -4.84 -11.56 -14.93
CA PRO A 51 -5.28 -10.38 -15.69
C PRO A 51 -5.94 -9.31 -14.81
N PHE A 52 -6.47 -9.69 -13.64
CA PHE A 52 -7.20 -8.82 -12.72
C PHE A 52 -6.63 -8.89 -11.30
N GLY A 53 -6.65 -7.74 -10.62
CA GLY A 53 -6.15 -7.62 -9.25
C GLY A 53 -4.63 -7.72 -9.17
N ALA A 54 -4.13 -7.76 -7.94
CA ALA A 54 -2.73 -8.06 -7.64
C ALA A 54 -2.73 -9.05 -6.47
N VAL A 55 -1.99 -10.14 -6.60
CA VAL A 55 -1.93 -11.22 -5.62
C VAL A 55 -0.53 -11.37 -5.07
N CYS A 56 -0.44 -11.61 -3.78
CA CYS A 56 0.79 -11.96 -3.10
C CYS A 56 1.24 -13.38 -3.54
N TYR A 57 2.49 -13.73 -3.24
CA TYR A 57 3.02 -15.08 -3.42
C TYR A 57 2.22 -16.16 -2.66
N CYS A 58 1.49 -15.79 -1.59
CA CYS A 58 0.59 -16.70 -0.88
C CYS A 58 -0.77 -16.90 -1.57
N GLY A 59 -1.01 -16.23 -2.70
CA GLY A 59 -2.28 -16.24 -3.43
C GLY A 59 -3.34 -15.26 -2.90
N GLU A 60 -3.08 -14.60 -1.78
CA GLU A 60 -4.00 -13.61 -1.21
C GLU A 60 -3.99 -12.29 -2.00
N GLN A 61 -5.15 -11.65 -2.13
CA GLN A 61 -5.28 -10.39 -2.84
C GLN A 61 -4.65 -9.24 -2.05
N LEU A 62 -3.85 -8.42 -2.74
CA LEU A 62 -3.24 -7.24 -2.14
C LEU A 62 -4.26 -6.13 -1.90
N ASP A 63 -4.24 -5.60 -0.68
CA ASP A 63 -4.95 -4.38 -0.34
C ASP A 63 -4.15 -3.16 -0.85
N LEU A 64 -4.67 -2.56 -1.92
CA LEU A 64 -4.13 -1.37 -2.57
C LEU A 64 -4.95 -0.12 -2.24
N THR A 65 -5.82 -0.20 -1.23
CA THR A 65 -6.54 0.96 -0.74
C THR A 65 -5.53 1.93 -0.13
N PRO A 66 -5.45 3.19 -0.60
CA PRO A 66 -4.60 4.19 0.02
C PRO A 66 -4.99 4.29 1.49
N ARG A 67 -4.11 3.81 2.37
CA ARG A 67 -4.34 3.90 3.80
C ARG A 67 -4.13 5.36 4.17
N ILE A 68 -5.20 6.15 4.13
CA ILE A 68 -5.21 7.50 4.69
C ILE A 68 -4.87 7.30 6.17
N PRO A 69 -3.70 7.78 6.65
CA PRO A 69 -3.39 7.66 8.05
C PRO A 69 -4.49 8.38 8.81
N PHE A 70 -5.16 7.62 9.68
CA PHE A 70 -6.21 8.08 10.58
C PHE A 70 -5.95 9.52 11.01
N GLN A 71 -6.90 10.39 10.69
CA GLN A 71 -6.99 11.75 11.20
C GLN A 71 -7.01 11.64 12.73
N ARG A 72 -5.86 11.89 13.38
CA ARG A 72 -5.79 12.12 14.82
C ARG A 72 -6.47 13.46 15.09
N THR A 73 -7.80 13.50 15.15
CA THR A 73 -8.46 14.50 15.99
C THR A 73 -8.41 13.97 17.40
N SER A 74 -7.40 14.43 18.12
CA SER A 74 -7.27 14.27 19.55
C SER A 74 -8.58 14.58 20.25
N ASP A 75 -9.02 13.61 21.04
CA ASP A 75 -9.84 13.77 22.24
C ASP A 75 -9.43 15.05 23.00
N LYS A 76 -10.29 16.08 22.99
CA LYS A 76 -10.36 17.18 23.97
C LYS A 76 -11.47 18.17 23.56
N ALA A 77 -12.72 17.73 23.65
CA ALA A 77 -13.81 18.68 23.93
C ALA A 77 -13.85 18.86 25.44
N VAL A 78 -13.48 20.06 25.88
CA VAL A 78 -13.53 20.51 27.26
C VAL A 78 -14.93 20.30 27.82
N ALA A 79 -15.07 19.46 28.84
CA ALA A 79 -16.20 19.56 29.75
C ALA A 79 -16.13 20.93 30.41
N HIS A 80 -17.15 21.77 30.22
CA HIS A 80 -17.77 22.65 31.23
C HIS A 80 -18.71 23.67 30.57
N GLY A 81 -19.95 23.69 31.05
CA GLY A 81 -20.96 24.73 30.80
C GLY A 81 -22.33 24.09 30.53
N ALA A 82 -23.36 24.24 31.37
CA ALA A 82 -23.54 24.97 32.62
C ALA A 82 -24.66 24.27 33.40
#